data_AF-A0A8J2HE66-F1
#
_entry.id   AF-A0A8J2HE66-F1
#
_cell.length_a   1.000
_cell.length_b   1.000
_cell.length_c   1.000
_cell.angle_alpha   90.00
_cell.angle_beta   90.00
_cell.angle_gamma   90.00
#
_symmetry.space_group_name_H-M   'P 1'
#
loop_
_entity.id
_entity.type
_entity.pdbx_description
1 polymer ?
#
loop_
_entity_poly.entity_id
_entity_poly.type
_entity_poly.pdbx_seq_one_letter_code
_entity_poly.pdbx_strand_id
1 'polypeptide(L)'
;MKTDDSFSEGLQDLCDQLEEDVDQLDSIVEKLNRAVSQIKTVTLLQTNQDKLFVTWRAEHFVKAVEQIHEAYREEAKLKRKILKNVAHGSSDSWKMLHLAAWVHQPMIPHNLHVTLESLLVETGHR
;
A
#
# COMPACT_ATOMS: atom_id res chain seq x y z
N MET A 1 -14.38 -40.34 -9.12
CA MET A 1 -14.55 -39.06 -8.39
C MET A 1 -14.13 -39.27 -6.96
N LYS A 2 -13.22 -38.44 -6.45
CA LYS A 2 -12.98 -38.26 -5.01
C LYS A 2 -13.14 -36.77 -4.74
N THR A 3 -14.35 -36.38 -4.38
CA THR A 3 -14.65 -35.14 -3.66
C THR A 3 -14.27 -35.39 -2.21
N ASP A 4 -13.03 -35.07 -1.86
CA ASP A 4 -12.64 -34.87 -0.47
C ASP A 4 -12.72 -33.36 -0.20
N ASP A 5 -13.96 -32.85 -0.22
CA ASP A 5 -14.28 -31.43 -0.03
C ASP A 5 -14.30 -31.07 1.47
N SER A 6 -13.45 -31.74 2.26
CA SER A 6 -13.16 -31.33 3.62
C SER A 6 -12.16 -30.17 3.59
N PHE A 7 -12.69 -28.94 3.46
CA PHE A 7 -11.90 -27.74 3.76
C PHE A 7 -11.25 -27.93 5.14
N SER A 8 -9.93 -27.76 5.22
CA SER A 8 -9.19 -28.05 6.44
C SER A 8 -9.70 -27.20 7.60
N GLU A 9 -9.91 -27.83 8.76
CA GLU A 9 -10.32 -27.17 9.99
C GLU A 9 -9.40 -25.96 10.27
N GLY A 10 -10.00 -24.78 10.49
CA GLY A 10 -9.29 -23.50 10.65
C GLY A 10 -8.95 -22.73 9.36
N LEU A 11 -9.24 -23.26 8.15
CA LEU A 11 -9.01 -22.49 6.91
C LEU A 11 -9.89 -21.25 6.83
N GLN A 12 -11.14 -21.33 7.30
CA GLN A 12 -12.05 -20.18 7.33
C GLN A 12 -11.48 -19.07 8.21
N ASP A 13 -11.07 -19.40 9.45
CA ASP A 13 -10.49 -18.44 10.40
C ASP A 13 -9.23 -17.74 9.82
N LEU A 14 -8.40 -18.48 9.08
CA LEU A 14 -7.23 -17.93 8.39
C LEU A 14 -7.61 -17.01 7.21
N CYS A 15 -8.67 -17.34 6.47
CA CYS A 15 -9.20 -16.46 5.41
C CYS A 15 -9.85 -15.20 5.99
N ASP A 16 -10.59 -15.32 7.10
CA ASP A 16 -11.25 -14.20 7.79
C ASP A 16 -10.21 -13.22 8.35
N GLN A 17 -9.13 -13.73 8.97
CA GLN A 17 -8.01 -12.90 9.42
C GLN A 17 -7.30 -12.20 8.25
N LEU A 18 -7.11 -12.91 7.13
CA LEU A 18 -6.51 -12.33 5.92
C LEU A 18 -7.42 -11.26 5.29
N GLU A 19 -8.74 -11.40 5.37
CA GLU A 19 -9.68 -10.38 4.95
C GLU A 19 -9.60 -9.13 5.85
N GLU A 20 -9.54 -9.30 7.17
CA GLU A 20 -9.32 -8.21 8.12
C GLU A 20 -8.01 -7.45 7.82
N ASP A 21 -6.91 -8.17 7.64
CA ASP A 21 -5.59 -7.58 7.33
C ASP A 21 -5.65 -6.73 6.05
N VAL A 22 -6.36 -7.19 5.00
CA VAL A 22 -6.51 -6.44 3.74
C VAL A 22 -7.46 -5.25 3.90
N ASP A 23 -8.51 -5.36 4.70
CA ASP A 23 -9.40 -4.23 5.04
C ASP A 23 -8.67 -3.14 5.83
N GLN A 24 -7.78 -3.52 6.76
CA GLN A 24 -6.91 -2.59 7.46
C GLN A 24 -5.95 -1.88 6.49
N LEU A 25 -5.39 -2.58 5.49
CA LEU A 25 -4.54 -1.99 4.45
C LEU A 25 -5.29 -0.99 3.56
N ASP A 26 -6.47 -1.32 3.05
CA ASP A 26 -7.28 -0.37 2.27
C ASP A 26 -7.73 0.83 3.15
N SER A 27 -7.98 0.63 4.45
CA SER A 27 -8.23 1.72 5.42
C SER A 27 -7.02 2.66 5.56
N ILE A 28 -5.79 2.13 5.53
CA ILE A 28 -4.55 2.93 5.54
C ILE A 28 -4.37 3.70 4.23
N VAL A 29 -4.62 3.06 3.07
CA VAL A 29 -4.58 3.72 1.76
C VAL A 29 -5.57 4.89 1.68
N GLU A 30 -6.80 4.71 2.17
CA GLU A 30 -7.78 5.80 2.22
C GLU A 30 -7.39 6.95 3.15
N LYS A 31 -6.71 6.66 4.28
CA LYS A 31 -6.15 7.71 5.15
C LYS A 31 -5.01 8.47 4.45
N LEU A 32 -4.14 7.77 3.73
CA LEU A 32 -3.08 8.39 2.91
C LEU A 32 -3.68 9.26 1.78
N ASN A 33 -4.71 8.78 1.08
CA ASN A 33 -5.40 9.53 0.03
C ASN A 33 -5.99 10.87 0.55
N ARG A 34 -6.61 10.82 1.74
CA ARG A 34 -7.12 12.03 2.43
C ARG A 34 -6.01 13.00 2.78
N ALA A 35 -4.88 12.51 3.31
CA ALA A 35 -3.72 13.34 3.62
C ALA A 35 -3.13 13.99 2.36
N VAL A 36 -2.96 13.23 1.26
CA VAL A 36 -2.51 13.75 -0.05
C VAL A 36 -3.44 14.85 -0.55
N SER A 37 -4.76 14.65 -0.43
CA SER A 37 -5.76 15.66 -0.83
C SER A 37 -5.65 16.94 0.00
N GLN A 38 -5.51 16.83 1.33
CA GLN A 38 -5.33 17.98 2.22
C GLN A 38 -4.02 18.73 1.91
N ILE A 39 -2.92 18.02 1.72
CA ILE A 39 -1.62 18.60 1.35
C ILE A 39 -1.74 19.38 0.03
N LYS A 40 -2.36 18.79 -1.01
CA LYS A 40 -2.63 19.48 -2.28
C LYS A 40 -3.41 20.78 -2.08
N THR A 41 -4.51 20.75 -1.33
CA THR A 41 -5.30 21.95 -1.03
C THR A 41 -4.48 23.02 -0.32
N VAL A 42 -3.67 22.64 0.70
CA VAL A 42 -2.78 23.59 1.38
C VAL A 42 -1.79 24.22 0.39
N THR A 43 -1.13 23.42 -0.45
CA THR A 43 -0.15 23.94 -1.43
C THR A 43 -0.77 24.83 -2.50
N LEU A 44 -2.03 24.60 -2.90
CA LEU A 44 -2.77 25.48 -3.82
C LEU A 44 -3.17 26.82 -3.19
N LEU A 45 -3.36 26.85 -1.87
CA LEU A 45 -3.66 28.07 -1.11
C LEU A 45 -2.42 28.90 -0.79
N GLN A 46 -1.21 28.39 -1.05
CA GLN A 46 0.02 29.14 -0.87
C GLN A 46 0.28 30.09 -2.04
N THR A 47 0.19 31.38 -1.77
CA THR A 47 0.48 32.44 -2.74
C THR A 47 1.97 32.75 -2.90
N ASN A 48 2.82 32.29 -1.98
CA ASN A 48 4.27 32.50 -2.01
C ASN A 48 4.98 31.20 -2.41
N GLN A 49 5.93 31.28 -3.35
CA GLN A 49 6.79 30.15 -3.74
C GLN A 49 7.93 29.87 -2.74
N ASP A 50 7.78 30.29 -1.49
CA ASP A 50 8.78 30.06 -0.44
C ASP A 50 8.90 28.56 -0.11
N LYS A 51 10.08 28.18 0.38
CA LYS A 51 10.31 26.81 0.84
C LYS A 51 9.49 26.56 2.12
N LEU A 52 8.46 25.72 2.02
CA LEU A 52 7.74 25.16 3.18
C LEU A 52 8.60 24.19 4.01
N PHE A 53 9.57 23.57 3.36
CA PHE A 53 10.40 22.49 3.88
C PHE A 53 11.87 22.90 3.87
N VAL A 54 12.75 22.09 4.46
CA VAL A 54 14.18 22.44 4.61
C VAL A 54 14.84 22.81 3.27
N THR A 55 14.61 22.00 2.23
CA THR A 55 15.09 22.25 0.87
C THR A 55 14.00 22.20 -0.19
N TRP A 56 12.90 21.48 0.04
CA TRP A 56 11.85 21.22 -0.94
C TRP A 56 10.85 22.38 -1.13
N ARG A 57 10.36 22.50 -2.36
CA ARG A 57 9.14 23.27 -2.68
C ARG A 57 7.91 22.43 -2.39
N ALA A 58 6.80 23.11 -2.11
CA ALA A 58 5.45 22.55 -2.02
C ALA A 58 5.13 21.52 -3.12
N GLU A 59 5.44 21.86 -4.37
CA GLU A 59 5.24 21.02 -5.57
C GLU A 59 5.95 19.67 -5.49
N HIS A 60 7.18 19.65 -4.99
CA HIS A 60 7.99 18.43 -4.87
C HIS A 60 7.47 17.54 -3.74
N PHE A 61 7.05 18.15 -2.63
CA PHE A 61 6.43 17.44 -1.52
C PHE A 61 5.11 16.77 -1.91
N VAL A 62 4.24 17.48 -2.65
CA VAL A 62 3.00 16.91 -3.23
C VAL A 62 3.33 15.68 -4.08
N LYS A 63 4.28 15.81 -5.01
CA LYS A 63 4.69 14.70 -5.88
C LYS A 63 5.22 13.50 -5.09
N ALA A 64 5.99 13.73 -4.03
CA ALA A 64 6.51 12.67 -3.17
C ALA A 64 5.38 11.92 -2.44
N VAL A 65 4.41 12.62 -1.84
CA VAL A 65 3.28 11.96 -1.15
C VAL A 65 2.34 11.26 -2.12
N GLU A 66 2.15 11.78 -3.34
CA GLU A 66 1.41 11.09 -4.41
C GLU A 66 2.08 9.77 -4.81
N GLN A 67 3.40 9.76 -5.00
CA GLN A 67 4.16 8.56 -5.33
C GLN A 67 4.08 7.50 -4.22
N ILE A 68 4.17 7.92 -2.97
CA ILE A 68 4.02 7.04 -1.80
C ILE A 68 2.61 6.44 -1.76
N HIS A 69 1.57 7.26 -1.88
CA HIS A 69 0.18 6.81 -1.89
C HIS A 69 -0.11 5.82 -3.03
N GLU A 70 0.31 6.12 -4.27
CA GLU A 70 -0.01 5.25 -5.42
C GLU A 70 0.68 3.88 -5.32
N ALA A 71 1.94 3.83 -4.83
CA ALA A 71 2.63 2.56 -4.60
C ALA A 71 1.90 1.68 -3.56
N TYR A 72 1.50 2.25 -2.42
CA TYR A 72 0.73 1.51 -1.41
C TYR A 72 -0.68 1.14 -1.91
N ARG A 73 -1.30 1.97 -2.74
CA ARG A 73 -2.61 1.69 -3.37
C ARG A 73 -2.55 0.53 -4.36
N GLU A 74 -1.51 0.44 -5.18
CA GLU A 74 -1.33 -0.72 -6.07
C GLU A 74 -0.96 -2.00 -5.29
N GLU A 75 -0.16 -1.89 -4.23
CA GLU A 75 0.15 -3.03 -3.35
C GLU A 75 -1.10 -3.55 -2.62
N ALA A 76 -1.95 -2.66 -2.09
CA ALA A 76 -3.22 -3.05 -1.47
C ALA A 76 -4.17 -3.73 -2.48
N LYS A 77 -4.29 -3.20 -3.70
CA LYS A 77 -5.04 -3.85 -4.80
C LYS A 77 -4.49 -5.23 -5.15
N LEU A 78 -3.16 -5.42 -5.13
CA LEU A 78 -2.54 -6.72 -5.36
C LEU A 78 -2.89 -7.69 -4.22
N LYS A 79 -2.78 -7.26 -2.96
CA LYS A 79 -3.15 -8.05 -1.79
C LYS A 79 -4.64 -8.44 -1.78
N ARG A 80 -5.53 -7.53 -2.18
CA ARG A 80 -6.97 -7.80 -2.40
C ARG A 80 -7.23 -8.79 -3.54
N LYS A 81 -6.41 -8.81 -4.60
CA LYS A 81 -6.46 -9.85 -5.64
C LYS A 81 -5.93 -11.19 -5.14
N ILE A 82 -4.91 -11.21 -4.28
CA ILE A 82 -4.38 -12.44 -3.68
C ILE A 82 -5.44 -13.08 -2.78
N LEU A 83 -6.04 -12.33 -1.84
CA LEU A 83 -7.15 -12.79 -0.97
C LEU A 83 -8.25 -13.51 -1.77
N LYS A 84 -8.73 -12.88 -2.86
CA LYS A 84 -9.80 -13.44 -3.70
C LYS A 84 -9.42 -14.71 -4.48
N ASN A 85 -8.14 -15.04 -4.58
CA ASN A 85 -7.66 -16.18 -5.38
C ASN A 85 -6.87 -17.22 -4.57
N VAL A 86 -6.50 -16.94 -3.31
CA VAL A 86 -5.64 -17.84 -2.53
C VAL A 86 -6.32 -19.16 -2.19
N ALA A 87 -7.60 -19.12 -1.80
CA ALA A 87 -8.41 -20.31 -1.53
C ALA A 87 -8.90 -21.03 -2.81
N HIS A 88 -8.80 -20.40 -3.97
CA HIS A 88 -9.24 -20.95 -5.27
C HIS A 88 -8.05 -21.42 -6.16
N GLY A 89 -6.81 -21.19 -5.73
CA GLY A 89 -5.59 -21.49 -6.48
C GLY A 89 -5.28 -22.99 -6.55
N SER A 90 -5.57 -23.61 -7.70
CA SER A 90 -5.53 -25.06 -7.89
C SER A 90 -4.16 -25.69 -8.17
N SER A 91 -3.07 -24.90 -8.24
CA SER A 91 -1.70 -25.45 -8.36
C SER A 91 -0.72 -24.79 -7.40
N ASP A 92 0.29 -25.56 -6.97
CA ASP A 92 1.25 -25.09 -5.97
C ASP A 92 2.13 -23.94 -6.48
N SER A 93 2.36 -23.86 -7.80
CA SER A 93 3.02 -22.70 -8.43
C SER A 93 2.25 -21.39 -8.23
N TRP A 94 0.92 -21.42 -8.26
CA TRP A 94 0.09 -20.24 -7.97
C TRP A 94 0.14 -19.86 -6.47
N LYS A 95 0.12 -20.85 -5.57
CA LYS A 95 0.28 -20.61 -4.12
C LYS A 95 1.64 -19.97 -3.82
N MET A 96 2.72 -20.49 -4.41
CA MET A 96 4.07 -19.93 -4.28
C MET A 96 4.17 -18.51 -4.85
N LEU A 97 3.53 -18.23 -6.00
CA LEU A 97 3.48 -16.89 -6.57
C LEU A 97 2.73 -15.90 -5.65
N HIS A 98 1.57 -16.31 -5.12
CA HIS A 98 0.80 -15.50 -4.18
C HIS A 98 1.59 -15.21 -2.89
N LEU A 99 2.28 -16.21 -2.33
CA LEU A 99 3.13 -16.05 -1.15
C LEU A 99 4.32 -15.10 -1.43
N ALA A 100 5.02 -15.29 -2.55
CA ALA A 100 6.14 -14.43 -2.93
C ALA A 100 5.69 -12.98 -3.17
N ALA A 101 4.56 -12.77 -3.85
CA ALA A 101 3.97 -11.45 -4.05
C ALA A 101 3.54 -10.82 -2.71
N TRP A 102 2.98 -11.59 -1.78
CA TRP A 102 2.58 -11.10 -0.46
C TRP A 102 3.78 -10.61 0.37
N VAL A 103 4.87 -11.37 0.37
CA VAL A 103 6.08 -11.10 1.18
C VAL A 103 6.95 -10.00 0.56
N HIS A 104 7.17 -10.02 -0.75
CA HIS A 104 8.13 -9.11 -1.41
C HIS A 104 7.53 -7.77 -1.85
N GLN A 105 6.22 -7.56 -1.70
CA GLN A 105 5.53 -6.28 -1.96
C GLN A 105 5.89 -5.65 -3.33
N PRO A 106 5.71 -6.38 -4.44
CA PRO A 106 6.31 -6.04 -5.74
C PRO A 106 5.77 -4.75 -6.37
N MET A 107 4.67 -4.18 -5.85
CA MET A 107 4.17 -2.88 -6.31
C MET A 107 4.85 -1.69 -5.63
N ILE A 108 5.69 -1.93 -4.60
CA ILE A 108 6.45 -0.90 -3.89
C ILE A 108 7.82 -0.72 -4.56
N PRO A 109 8.11 0.44 -5.19
CA PRO A 109 9.41 0.70 -5.81
C PRO A 109 10.53 0.77 -4.75
N HIS A 110 11.71 0.21 -5.03
CA HIS A 110 12.84 0.25 -4.09
C HIS A 110 13.26 1.68 -3.71
N ASN A 111 13.14 2.63 -4.64
CA ASN A 111 13.41 4.05 -4.38
C ASN A 111 12.34 4.75 -3.52
N LEU A 112 11.17 4.13 -3.27
CA LEU A 112 10.13 4.71 -2.43
C LEU A 112 10.60 4.90 -0.98
N HIS A 113 11.43 3.99 -0.47
CA HIS A 113 12.08 4.15 0.83
C HIS A 113 12.91 5.44 0.87
N VAL A 114 13.70 5.72 -0.17
CA VAL A 114 14.51 6.95 -0.26
C VAL A 114 13.60 8.20 -0.33
N THR A 115 12.47 8.13 -1.05
CA THR A 115 11.48 9.21 -1.08
C THR A 115 10.86 9.48 0.29
N LEU A 116 10.49 8.42 1.04
CA LEU A 116 9.93 8.52 2.38
C LEU A 116 10.94 9.08 3.39
N GLU A 117 12.17 8.56 3.37
CA GLU A 117 13.28 9.05 4.21
C GLU A 117 13.58 10.53 3.97
N SER A 118 13.63 10.94 2.69
CA SER A 118 13.80 12.35 2.32
C SER A 118 12.66 13.21 2.84
N LEU A 119 11.41 12.72 2.74
CA LEU A 119 10.23 13.43 3.24
C LEU A 119 10.27 13.62 4.77
N LEU A 120 10.73 12.62 5.53
CA LEU A 120 10.88 12.72 6.99
C LEU A 120 11.94 13.76 7.38
N VAL A 121 13.09 13.78 6.68
CA VAL A 121 14.14 14.79 6.90
C VAL A 121 13.64 16.20 6.55
N GLU A 122 12.97 16.36 5.41
CA GLU A 122 12.45 17.64 4.92
C GLU A 122 11.35 18.24 5.80
N THR A 123 10.68 17.41 6.61
CA THR A 123 9.64 17.82 7.56
C THR A 123 10.14 17.88 9.01
N GLY A 124 11.41 17.59 9.27
CA GLY A 124 11.99 17.62 10.63
C GLY A 124 11.52 16.48 11.55
N HIS A 125 11.06 15.36 10.99
CA HIS A 125 10.64 14.16 11.74
C HIS A 125 11.77 13.11 11.85
N ARG A 126 13.02 13.50 11.55
CA ARG A 126 14.23 12.68 11.63
C ARG A 126 15.39 13.45 12.24
#